data_AF-A0A1A6C6I0-F1
#
_entry.id   AF-A0A1A6C6I0-F1
#
_cell.length_a   1.000
_cell.length_b   1.000
_cell.length_c   1.000
_cell.angle_alpha   90.00
_cell.angle_beta   90.00
_cell.angle_gamma   90.00
#
_symmetry.space_group_name_H-M   'P 1'
#
loop_
_entity.id
_entity.type
_entity.pdbx_description
1 polymer ?
#
loop_
_entity_poly.entity_id
_entity_poly.type
_entity_poly.pdbx_seq_one_letter_code
_entity_poly.pdbx_strand_id
1 'polypeptide(L)'
;MNSDKTKRKAVNRALIEQLMTNVGKISAIIEAQGNDIFGEVNLLSKDEINDYSLEFLELFVVVLQAGDEIDPEGVEFKALRQFFTVCSRQILMRGGTLDEFVRYIQFLQRVFLGNLEAEEGLDIQLIRDISLLLSNVFNDIILDVFHVYLQEKEKTIQAQQEELRQTATPITEIWDGVLTLPVIGSLDSSRTMVVMEKLLSRIESDRAQVVVIDVTGVVAIDSQVSHHLIQMIRAIGLMGATAILTGIRPDIARAITSLNIDLGAVTTRSTLSEGLKLAFRQMGIEVSGAGG
;
A
#
# COMPACT_ATOMS: atom_id res chain seq x y z
N MET A 1 12.49 29.06 -33.37
CA MET A 1 12.47 27.58 -33.34
C MET A 1 13.79 26.94 -33.78
N ASN A 2 14.45 27.38 -34.86
CA ASN A 2 15.72 26.74 -35.33
C ASN A 2 16.98 27.04 -34.48
N SER A 3 17.05 28.23 -33.86
CA SER A 3 18.21 28.63 -33.01
C SER A 3 18.28 27.82 -31.70
N ASP A 4 17.12 27.50 -31.11
CA ASP A 4 17.03 26.81 -29.82
C ASP A 4 17.41 25.31 -29.94
N LYS A 5 16.95 24.63 -31.00
CA LYS A 5 17.37 23.25 -31.30
C LYS A 5 18.88 23.13 -31.55
N THR A 6 19.44 24.07 -32.30
CA THR A 6 20.89 24.11 -32.59
C THR A 6 21.69 24.28 -31.29
N LYS A 7 21.17 25.08 -30.35
CA LYS A 7 21.78 25.29 -29.03
C LYS A 7 21.74 24.03 -28.16
N ARG A 8 20.59 23.36 -28.06
CA ARG A 8 20.44 22.14 -27.24
C ARG A 8 21.29 20.98 -27.76
N LYS A 9 21.40 20.83 -29.08
CA LYS A 9 22.32 19.87 -29.71
C LYS A 9 23.78 20.11 -29.32
N ALA A 10 24.21 21.37 -29.24
CA ALA A 10 25.56 21.73 -28.81
C ALA A 10 25.79 21.41 -27.33
N VAL A 11 24.78 21.63 -26.48
CA VAL A 11 24.79 21.27 -25.05
C VAL A 11 24.94 19.76 -24.87
N ASN A 12 24.09 18.95 -25.53
CA ASN A 12 24.15 17.48 -25.45
C ASN A 12 25.52 16.96 -25.91
N ARG A 13 26.04 17.49 -27.03
CA ARG A 13 27.35 17.09 -27.55
C ARG A 13 28.48 17.43 -26.58
N ALA A 14 28.50 18.65 -26.04
CA ALA A 14 29.51 19.06 -25.08
C ALA A 14 29.46 18.20 -23.80
N LEU A 15 28.26 17.88 -23.31
CA LEU A 15 28.10 16.98 -22.17
C LEU A 15 28.61 15.58 -22.48
N ILE A 16 28.31 15.01 -23.66
CA ILE A 16 28.87 13.70 -24.07
C ILE A 16 30.40 13.74 -24.10
N GLU A 17 31.00 14.76 -24.72
CA GLU A 17 32.47 14.91 -24.79
C GLU A 17 33.08 15.00 -23.39
N GLN A 18 32.44 15.74 -22.46
CA GLN A 18 32.86 15.84 -21.07
C GLN A 18 32.75 14.52 -20.31
N LEU A 19 31.62 13.81 -20.46
CA LEU A 19 31.42 12.49 -19.88
C LEU A 19 32.51 11.53 -20.37
N MET A 20 32.72 11.44 -21.69
CA MET A 20 33.72 10.53 -22.29
C MET A 20 35.16 10.84 -21.88
N THR A 21 35.51 12.12 -21.76
CA THR A 21 36.87 12.54 -21.39
C THR A 21 37.16 12.28 -19.91
N ASN A 22 36.13 12.37 -19.05
CA ASN A 22 36.28 12.28 -17.61
C ASN A 22 35.72 10.98 -17.00
N VAL A 23 35.26 9.99 -17.79
CA VAL A 23 34.67 8.71 -17.30
C VAL A 23 35.51 8.09 -16.17
N GLY A 24 36.82 7.93 -16.40
CA GLY A 24 37.70 7.28 -15.42
C GLY A 24 37.82 8.06 -14.11
N LYS A 25 37.85 9.39 -14.16
CA LYS A 25 37.86 10.25 -12.96
C LYS A 25 36.52 10.18 -12.24
N ILE A 26 35.42 10.29 -12.99
CA ILE A 26 34.05 10.25 -12.46
C ILE A 26 33.80 8.90 -11.76
N SER A 27 34.09 7.79 -12.42
CA SER A 27 33.96 6.44 -11.86
C SER A 27 34.81 6.27 -10.59
N ALA A 28 36.07 6.71 -10.59
CA ALA A 28 36.93 6.61 -9.40
C ALA A 28 36.40 7.43 -8.20
N ILE A 29 35.82 8.61 -8.46
CA ILE A 29 35.18 9.43 -7.41
C ILE A 29 33.92 8.74 -6.88
N ILE A 30 33.10 8.18 -7.79
CA ILE A 30 31.87 7.47 -7.42
C ILE A 30 32.19 6.23 -6.59
N GLU A 31 33.21 5.45 -6.94
CA GLU A 31 33.63 4.30 -6.16
C GLU A 31 34.10 4.70 -4.76
N ALA A 32 34.97 5.71 -4.66
CA ALA A 32 35.57 6.13 -3.40
C ALA A 32 34.52 6.66 -2.40
N GLN A 33 33.64 7.56 -2.86
CA GLN A 33 32.65 8.21 -1.99
C GLN A 33 31.32 7.45 -1.92
N GLY A 34 30.97 6.65 -2.94
CA GLY A 34 29.79 5.80 -2.93
C GLY A 34 29.87 4.71 -1.85
N ASN A 35 31.09 4.25 -1.54
CA ASN A 35 31.34 3.34 -0.42
C ASN A 35 30.96 3.96 0.93
N ASP A 36 31.05 5.28 1.11
CA ASP A 36 30.64 5.92 2.36
C ASP A 36 29.11 5.99 2.50
N ILE A 37 28.39 5.97 1.37
CA ILE A 37 26.91 6.01 1.34
C ILE A 37 26.34 4.60 1.55
N PHE A 38 26.94 3.58 0.92
CA PHE A 38 26.38 2.21 0.90
C PHE A 38 27.17 1.18 1.70
N GLY A 39 28.44 1.44 1.99
CA GLY A 39 29.36 0.47 2.57
C GLY A 39 29.15 0.25 4.07
N GLU A 40 28.73 1.28 4.83
CA GLU A 40 28.48 1.13 6.27
C GLU A 40 27.35 0.13 6.58
N VAL A 41 26.38 0.01 5.67
CA VAL A 41 25.19 -0.87 5.80
C VAL A 41 25.27 -2.07 4.85
N ASN A 42 26.40 -2.25 4.15
CA ASN A 42 26.63 -3.31 3.16
C ASN A 42 25.50 -3.41 2.10
N LEU A 43 24.98 -2.26 1.67
CA LEU A 43 23.86 -2.17 0.72
C LEU A 43 24.33 -2.48 -0.70
N LEU A 44 25.53 -2.02 -1.07
CA LEU A 44 26.19 -2.29 -2.34
C LEU A 44 27.68 -2.51 -2.11
N SER A 45 28.26 -3.46 -2.83
CA SER A 45 29.70 -3.66 -2.88
C SER A 45 30.38 -2.58 -3.74
N LYS A 46 31.70 -2.44 -3.63
CA LYS A 46 32.47 -1.54 -4.51
C LYS A 46 32.33 -1.90 -5.98
N ASP A 47 32.33 -3.19 -6.30
CA ASP A 47 32.16 -3.68 -7.67
C ASP A 47 30.77 -3.28 -8.20
N GLU A 48 29.71 -3.44 -7.39
CA GLU A 48 28.35 -3.04 -7.77
C GLU A 48 28.20 -1.53 -7.95
N ILE A 49 28.83 -0.73 -7.09
CA ILE A 49 28.85 0.73 -7.23
C ILE A 49 29.53 1.12 -8.55
N ASN A 50 30.64 0.48 -8.89
CA ASN A 50 31.36 0.74 -10.13
C ASN A 50 30.53 0.32 -11.36
N ASP A 51 29.95 -0.88 -11.34
CA ASP A 51 29.12 -1.40 -12.43
C ASP A 51 27.91 -0.49 -12.68
N TYR A 52 27.21 -0.06 -11.63
CA TYR A 52 26.12 0.91 -11.74
C TYR A 52 26.55 2.27 -12.24
N SER A 53 27.75 2.71 -11.87
CA SER A 53 28.29 3.97 -12.38
C SER A 53 28.53 3.92 -13.87
N LEU A 54 29.15 2.84 -14.36
CA LEU A 54 29.43 2.65 -15.78
C LEU A 54 28.14 2.48 -16.58
N GLU A 55 27.21 1.65 -16.12
CA GLU A 55 25.92 1.44 -16.79
C GLU A 55 25.10 2.75 -16.85
N PHE A 56 25.08 3.53 -15.75
CA PHE A 56 24.45 4.86 -15.75
C PHE A 56 25.06 5.78 -16.82
N LEU A 57 26.40 5.87 -16.87
CA LEU A 57 27.10 6.73 -17.83
C LEU A 57 26.79 6.33 -19.27
N GLU A 58 26.78 5.03 -19.56
CA GLU A 58 26.44 4.50 -20.88
C GLU A 58 24.99 4.83 -21.27
N LEU A 59 24.03 4.53 -20.40
CA LEU A 59 22.61 4.84 -20.62
C LEU A 59 22.38 6.35 -20.77
N PHE A 60 23.08 7.16 -19.99
CA PHE A 60 22.94 8.60 -20.06
C PHE A 60 23.51 9.17 -21.37
N VAL A 61 24.64 8.65 -21.87
CA VAL A 61 25.15 8.99 -23.20
C VAL A 61 24.15 8.60 -24.29
N VAL A 62 23.51 7.43 -24.19
CA VAL A 62 22.47 7.00 -25.14
C VAL A 62 21.29 7.97 -25.15
N VAL A 63 20.82 8.40 -23.97
CA VAL A 63 19.75 9.43 -23.85
C VAL A 63 20.15 10.74 -24.52
N LEU A 64 21.39 11.21 -24.32
CA LEU A 64 21.87 12.45 -24.92
C LEU A 64 22.06 12.35 -26.45
N GLN A 65 22.28 11.15 -26.98
CA GLN A 65 22.43 10.88 -28.42
C GLN A 65 21.09 10.70 -29.15
N ALA A 66 20.00 10.38 -28.44
CA ALA A 66 18.69 10.09 -29.01
C ALA A 66 18.09 11.28 -29.80
N GLY A 67 18.39 12.51 -29.41
CA GLY A 67 17.88 13.70 -30.07
C GLY A 67 18.44 15.01 -29.53
N ASP A 68 17.95 16.12 -30.11
CA ASP A 68 18.33 17.47 -29.66
C ASP A 68 17.70 17.82 -28.30
N GLU A 69 16.62 17.15 -27.90
CA GLU A 69 15.92 17.33 -26.63
C GLU A 69 15.79 15.97 -25.94
N ILE A 70 15.91 15.95 -24.61
CA ILE A 70 15.63 14.76 -23.81
C ILE A 70 14.10 14.61 -23.75
N ASP A 71 13.60 13.52 -24.31
CA ASP A 71 12.19 13.13 -24.22
C ASP A 71 12.01 12.15 -23.06
N PRO A 72 11.36 12.54 -21.95
CA PRO A 72 11.09 11.64 -20.84
C PRO A 72 10.31 10.40 -21.28
N GLU A 73 9.45 10.49 -22.30
CA GLU A 73 8.66 9.38 -22.81
C GLU A 73 9.37 8.53 -23.87
N GLY A 74 10.57 8.93 -24.28
CA GLY A 74 11.44 8.22 -25.20
C GLY A 74 11.89 6.85 -24.67
N VAL A 75 12.25 5.96 -25.59
CA VAL A 75 12.67 4.58 -25.26
C VAL A 75 13.98 4.59 -24.47
N GLU A 76 14.89 5.48 -24.84
CA GLU A 76 16.20 5.67 -24.22
C GLU A 76 16.05 6.17 -22.78
N PHE A 77 15.18 7.16 -22.56
CA PHE A 77 14.93 7.65 -21.20
C PHE A 77 14.23 6.59 -20.35
N LYS A 78 13.29 5.81 -20.93
CA LYS A 78 12.68 4.66 -20.25
C LYS A 78 13.70 3.60 -19.82
N ALA A 79 14.74 3.35 -20.61
CA ALA A 79 15.82 2.45 -20.20
C ALA A 79 16.60 3.00 -18.98
N LEU A 80 16.94 4.30 -19.00
CA LEU A 80 17.56 4.97 -17.86
C LEU A 80 16.68 4.92 -16.59
N ARG A 81 15.37 5.16 -16.74
CA ARG A 81 14.39 5.03 -15.64
C ARG A 81 14.33 3.61 -15.08
N GLN A 82 14.33 2.61 -15.96
CA GLN A 82 14.30 1.21 -15.57
C GLN A 82 15.55 0.83 -14.77
N PHE A 83 16.72 1.30 -15.18
CA PHE A 83 17.98 1.12 -14.45
C PHE A 83 17.87 1.63 -12.99
N PHE A 84 17.45 2.88 -12.79
CA PHE A 84 17.27 3.45 -11.45
C PHE A 84 16.17 2.76 -10.63
N THR A 85 15.13 2.26 -11.29
CA THR A 85 14.09 1.44 -10.65
C THR A 85 14.63 0.10 -10.15
N VAL A 86 15.53 -0.54 -10.90
CA VAL A 86 16.18 -1.80 -10.47
C VAL A 86 17.14 -1.53 -9.31
N CYS A 87 17.96 -0.49 -9.42
CA CYS A 87 18.91 -0.10 -8.37
C CYS A 87 18.20 0.20 -7.04
N SER A 88 17.14 1.03 -7.06
CA SER A 88 16.36 1.34 -5.86
C SER A 88 15.72 0.09 -5.23
N ARG A 89 15.18 -0.84 -6.03
CA ARG A 89 14.63 -2.10 -5.52
C ARG A 89 15.69 -2.96 -4.84
N GLN A 90 16.90 -3.05 -5.40
CA GLN A 90 17.98 -3.83 -4.79
C GLN A 90 18.40 -3.26 -3.43
N ILE A 91 18.54 -1.93 -3.33
CA ILE A 91 18.85 -1.26 -2.07
C ILE A 91 17.79 -1.57 -1.01
N LEU A 92 16.50 -1.45 -1.37
CA LEU A 92 15.39 -1.76 -0.47
C LEU A 92 15.36 -3.24 -0.03
N MET A 93 15.63 -4.17 -0.95
CA MET A 93 15.68 -5.61 -0.64
C MET A 93 16.80 -5.96 0.34
N ARG A 94 17.88 -5.17 0.37
CA ARG A 94 19.00 -5.33 1.29
C ARG A 94 18.82 -4.57 2.61
N GLY A 95 17.61 -4.07 2.87
CA GLY A 95 17.27 -3.36 4.11
C GLY A 95 17.57 -1.86 4.09
N GLY A 96 17.98 -1.33 2.93
CA GLY A 96 18.17 0.10 2.74
C GLY A 96 16.85 0.87 2.65
N THR A 97 16.97 2.18 2.52
CA THR A 97 15.88 3.14 2.49
C THR A 97 15.87 3.93 1.19
N LEU A 98 14.72 4.55 0.89
CA LEU A 98 14.63 5.47 -0.25
C LEU A 98 15.50 6.72 -0.04
N ASP A 99 15.75 7.13 1.21
CA ASP A 99 16.63 8.25 1.53
C ASP A 99 18.08 7.98 1.08
N GLU A 100 18.60 6.77 1.33
CA GLU A 100 19.94 6.36 0.88
C GLU A 100 20.05 6.37 -0.64
N PHE A 101 19.01 5.90 -1.34
CA PHE A 101 18.96 5.95 -2.80
C PHE A 101 18.95 7.40 -3.31
N VAL A 102 18.17 8.29 -2.72
CA VAL A 102 18.13 9.72 -3.08
C VAL A 102 19.48 10.39 -2.82
N ARG A 103 20.11 10.09 -1.68
CA ARG A 103 21.47 10.57 -1.37
C ARG A 103 22.47 10.12 -2.41
N TYR A 104 22.36 8.89 -2.91
CA TYR A 104 23.20 8.39 -3.97
C TYR A 104 22.99 9.13 -5.29
N ILE A 105 21.73 9.36 -5.71
CA ILE A 105 21.46 10.17 -6.91
C ILE A 105 22.03 11.58 -6.76
N GLN A 106 21.79 12.24 -5.63
CA GLN A 106 22.33 13.57 -5.36
C GLN A 106 23.86 13.58 -5.35
N PHE A 107 24.46 12.50 -4.85
CA PHE A 107 25.90 12.32 -4.90
C PHE A 107 26.39 12.21 -6.36
N LEU A 108 25.79 11.35 -7.18
CA LEU A 108 26.11 11.26 -8.61
C LEU A 108 26.01 12.65 -9.27
N GLN A 109 24.89 13.35 -9.08
CA GLN A 109 24.68 14.70 -9.62
C GLN A 109 25.81 15.67 -9.21
N ARG A 110 26.22 15.68 -7.93
CA ARG A 110 27.33 16.52 -7.46
C ARG A 110 28.65 16.16 -8.11
N VAL A 111 28.92 14.87 -8.36
CA VAL A 111 30.14 14.46 -9.08
C VAL A 111 30.13 15.02 -10.50
N PHE A 112 29.01 14.95 -11.22
CA PHE A 112 28.92 15.53 -12.56
C PHE A 112 29.10 17.04 -12.57
N LEU A 113 28.41 17.75 -11.67
CA LEU A 113 28.52 19.21 -11.57
C LEU A 113 29.93 19.66 -11.18
N GLY A 114 30.55 18.99 -10.21
CA GLY A 114 31.91 19.30 -9.78
C GLY A 114 32.96 19.06 -10.86
N ASN A 115 32.81 18.00 -11.67
CA ASN A 115 33.69 17.78 -12.82
C ASN A 115 33.52 18.85 -13.89
N LEU A 116 32.28 19.31 -14.13
CA LEU A 116 32.01 20.37 -15.09
C LEU A 116 32.59 21.72 -14.65
N GLU A 117 32.53 22.04 -13.35
CA GLU A 117 33.10 23.27 -12.78
C GLU A 117 34.64 23.28 -12.78
N ALA A 118 35.27 22.11 -12.66
CA ALA A 118 36.72 21.98 -12.67
C ALA A 118 37.35 22.03 -14.07
N GLU A 119 36.53 21.94 -15.13
CA GLU A 119 37.02 21.92 -16.50
C GLU A 119 37.39 23.33 -16.98
N GLU A 120 38.68 23.50 -17.30
CA GLU A 120 39.17 24.76 -17.86
C GLU A 120 38.81 24.91 -19.34
N GLY A 121 38.38 26.11 -19.74
CA GLY A 121 38.13 26.46 -21.15
C GLY A 121 36.69 26.28 -21.62
N LEU A 122 35.77 25.82 -20.78
CA LEU A 122 34.34 25.87 -21.09
C LEU A 122 33.76 27.26 -20.88
N ASP A 123 32.86 27.66 -21.78
CA ASP A 123 32.11 28.90 -21.67
C ASP A 123 31.09 28.85 -20.50
N ILE A 124 30.97 29.95 -19.75
CA ILE A 124 30.08 30.05 -18.58
C ILE A 124 28.62 29.75 -18.97
N GLN A 125 28.18 30.20 -20.14
CA GLN A 125 26.83 29.95 -20.63
C GLN A 125 26.60 28.45 -20.86
N LEU A 126 27.59 27.76 -21.44
CA LEU A 126 27.55 26.33 -21.70
C LEU A 126 27.53 25.52 -20.39
N ILE A 127 28.37 25.88 -19.42
CA ILE A 127 28.37 25.26 -18.08
C ILE A 127 26.99 25.38 -17.46
N ARG A 128 26.39 26.58 -17.45
CA ARG A 128 25.05 26.79 -16.88
C ARG A 128 23.99 25.94 -17.59
N ASP A 129 24.02 25.90 -18.92
CA ASP A 129 23.02 25.17 -19.70
C ASP A 129 23.16 23.64 -19.49
N ILE A 130 24.38 23.11 -19.37
CA ILE A 130 24.63 21.70 -19.00
C ILE A 130 24.16 21.42 -17.57
N SER A 131 24.48 22.29 -16.60
CA SER A 131 24.07 22.12 -15.21
C SER A 131 22.54 22.09 -15.04
N LEU A 132 21.82 22.93 -15.80
CA LEU A 132 20.34 22.92 -15.83
C LEU A 132 19.80 21.63 -16.44
N LEU A 133 20.40 21.15 -17.54
CA LEU A 133 20.03 19.89 -18.17
C LEU A 133 20.19 18.71 -17.21
N LEU A 134 21.37 18.59 -16.59
CA LEU A 134 21.66 17.56 -15.59
C LEU A 134 20.67 17.61 -14.42
N SER A 135 20.41 18.81 -13.90
CA SER A 135 19.49 18.97 -12.77
C SER A 135 18.07 18.53 -13.08
N ASN A 136 17.58 18.83 -14.29
CA ASN A 136 16.27 18.39 -14.72
C ASN A 136 16.21 16.86 -14.86
N VAL A 137 17.21 16.24 -15.52
CA VAL A 137 17.26 14.78 -15.68
C VAL A 137 17.26 14.06 -14.34
N PHE A 138 18.11 14.50 -13.39
CA PHE A 138 18.18 13.87 -12.08
C PHE A 138 16.89 14.08 -11.28
N ASN A 139 16.27 15.25 -11.35
CA ASN A 139 14.98 15.49 -10.69
C ASN A 139 13.88 14.58 -11.25
N ASP A 140 13.81 14.41 -12.57
CA ASP A 140 12.82 13.54 -13.22
C ASP A 140 13.02 12.07 -12.80
N ILE A 141 14.28 11.60 -12.75
CA ILE A 141 14.61 10.26 -12.26
C ILE A 141 14.17 10.09 -10.79
N ILE A 142 14.48 11.05 -9.93
CA ILE A 142 14.10 10.99 -8.51
C ILE A 142 12.57 10.90 -8.38
N LEU A 143 11.84 11.78 -9.07
CA LEU A 143 10.38 11.80 -9.04
C LEU A 143 9.78 10.47 -9.52
N ASP A 144 10.30 9.92 -10.62
CA ASP A 144 9.78 8.66 -11.16
C ASP A 144 10.03 7.47 -10.23
N VAL A 145 11.22 7.38 -9.63
CA VAL A 145 11.50 6.33 -8.64
C VAL A 145 10.63 6.49 -7.40
N PHE A 146 10.41 7.72 -6.92
CA PHE A 146 9.46 8.00 -5.83
C PHE A 146 8.04 7.57 -6.19
N HIS A 147 7.58 7.87 -7.41
CA HIS A 147 6.25 7.47 -7.86
C HIS A 147 6.10 5.94 -7.89
N VAL A 148 7.07 5.21 -8.44
CA VAL A 148 7.06 3.74 -8.46
C VAL A 148 7.05 3.19 -7.04
N TYR A 149 7.88 3.72 -6.14
CA TYR A 149 7.93 3.30 -4.74
C TYR A 149 6.60 3.54 -4.01
N LEU A 150 6.02 4.72 -4.16
CA LEU A 150 4.73 5.08 -3.55
C LEU A 150 3.61 4.19 -4.06
N GLN A 151 3.58 3.88 -5.36
CA GLN A 151 2.58 2.98 -5.94
C GLN A 151 2.70 1.56 -5.37
N GLU A 152 3.91 1.03 -5.21
CA GLU A 152 4.12 -0.29 -4.62
C GLU A 152 3.74 -0.33 -3.12
N LYS A 153 4.04 0.74 -2.38
CA LYS A 153 3.60 0.88 -0.99
C LYS A 153 2.09 0.96 -0.86
N GLU A 154 1.44 1.74 -1.72
CA GLU A 154 -0.02 1.87 -1.75
C GLU A 154 -0.70 0.53 -2.05
N LYS A 155 -0.21 -0.22 -3.05
CA LYS A 155 -0.70 -1.57 -3.34
C LYS A 155 -0.55 -2.50 -2.13
N THR A 156 0.58 -2.42 -1.43
CA THR A 156 0.83 -3.23 -0.22
C THR A 156 -0.15 -2.89 0.89
N ILE A 157 -0.39 -1.59 1.13
CA ILE A 157 -1.36 -1.11 2.13
C ILE A 157 -2.77 -1.57 1.76
N GLN A 158 -3.17 -1.44 0.50
CA GLN A 158 -4.47 -1.89 0.02
C GLN A 158 -4.65 -3.40 0.17
N ALA A 159 -3.63 -4.20 -0.13
CA ALA A 159 -3.66 -5.65 0.06
C ALA A 159 -3.82 -6.01 1.55
N GLN A 160 -3.07 -5.35 2.44
CA GLN A 160 -3.19 -5.54 3.89
C GLN A 160 -4.56 -5.12 4.41
N GLN A 161 -5.11 -4.00 3.94
CA GLN A 161 -6.46 -3.56 4.30
C GLN A 161 -7.53 -4.55 3.81
N GLU A 162 -7.37 -5.11 2.61
CA GLU A 162 -8.30 -6.11 2.09
C GLU A 162 -8.24 -7.41 2.90
N GLU A 163 -7.05 -7.85 3.30
CA GLU A 163 -6.88 -9.02 4.18
C GLU A 163 -7.54 -8.80 5.54
N LEU A 164 -7.35 -7.61 6.14
CA LEU A 164 -8.06 -7.21 7.37
C LEU A 164 -9.57 -7.20 7.17
N ARG A 165 -10.07 -6.74 6.01
CA ARG A 165 -11.49 -6.72 5.66
C ARG A 165 -12.06 -8.13 5.46
N GLN A 166 -11.30 -9.04 4.86
CA GLN A 166 -11.70 -10.43 4.66
C GLN A 166 -11.72 -11.23 5.97
N THR A 167 -10.92 -10.80 6.95
CA THR A 167 -10.94 -11.28 8.34
C THR A 167 -12.08 -10.65 9.16
N ALA A 168 -13.11 -10.11 8.50
CA ALA A 168 -14.32 -9.65 9.17
C ALA A 168 -15.06 -10.84 9.81
N THR A 169 -15.32 -10.64 11.10
CA THR A 169 -15.98 -11.47 12.10
C THR A 169 -16.43 -12.88 11.68
N PRO A 170 -15.78 -13.93 12.21
CA PRO A 170 -16.03 -15.30 11.77
C PRO A 170 -17.46 -15.70 12.12
N ILE A 171 -18.28 -15.88 11.10
CA ILE A 171 -19.52 -16.66 11.25
C ILE A 171 -19.04 -18.06 11.60
N THR A 172 -19.56 -18.66 12.67
CA THR A 172 -19.11 -19.98 13.14
C THR A 172 -20.32 -20.86 13.42
N GLU A 173 -20.35 -22.05 12.82
CA GLU A 173 -21.32 -23.08 13.21
C GLU A 173 -20.81 -23.71 14.51
N ILE A 174 -21.63 -23.62 15.54
CA ILE A 174 -21.30 -24.11 16.89
C ILE A 174 -22.06 -25.38 17.24
N TRP A 175 -23.05 -25.72 16.42
CA TRP A 175 -23.88 -26.91 16.49
C TRP A 175 -24.60 -27.05 15.16
N ASP A 176 -24.97 -28.29 14.80
CA ASP A 176 -25.74 -28.55 13.59
C ASP A 176 -26.98 -27.65 13.54
N GLY A 177 -27.02 -26.71 12.58
CA GLY A 177 -28.13 -25.78 12.40
C GLY A 177 -28.13 -24.55 13.32
N VAL A 178 -27.07 -24.30 14.09
CA VAL A 178 -26.87 -23.09 14.92
C VAL A 178 -25.61 -22.33 14.48
N LEU A 179 -25.81 -21.11 13.98
CA LEU A 179 -24.74 -20.19 13.64
C LEU A 179 -24.53 -19.14 14.73
N THR A 180 -23.28 -18.70 14.88
CA THR A 180 -22.92 -17.53 15.68
C THR A 180 -22.27 -16.47 14.81
N LEU A 181 -22.68 -15.23 15.00
CA LEU A 181 -22.09 -14.05 14.39
C LEU A 181 -21.71 -13.08 15.50
N PRO A 182 -20.43 -13.04 15.93
CA PRO A 182 -19.96 -11.96 16.75
C PRO A 182 -20.05 -10.64 15.97
N VAL A 183 -20.17 -9.51 16.66
CA VAL A 183 -20.06 -8.18 16.08
C VAL A 183 -19.06 -7.39 16.93
N ILE A 184 -17.89 -7.14 16.35
CA ILE A 184 -16.79 -6.43 17.01
C ILE A 184 -16.56 -5.09 16.33
N GLY A 185 -16.39 -4.01 17.10
CA GLY A 185 -16.09 -2.67 16.59
C GLY A 185 -17.30 -1.97 15.97
N SER A 186 -17.07 -1.11 14.98
CA SER A 186 -18.12 -0.40 14.24
C SER A 186 -18.72 -1.24 13.12
N LEU A 187 -20.05 -1.30 13.02
CA LEU A 187 -20.78 -1.77 11.84
C LEU A 187 -20.86 -0.62 10.82
N ASP A 188 -19.83 -0.47 9.98
CA ASP A 188 -19.95 0.40 8.81
C ASP A 188 -20.73 -0.29 7.67
N SER A 189 -21.18 0.50 6.70
CA SER A 189 -22.05 0.05 5.61
C SER A 189 -21.37 -0.98 4.70
N SER A 190 -20.10 -0.78 4.36
CA SER A 190 -19.32 -1.67 3.50
C SER A 190 -19.13 -3.04 4.12
N ARG A 191 -18.76 -3.09 5.41
CA ARG A 191 -18.56 -4.33 6.16
C ARG A 191 -19.85 -5.07 6.43
N THR A 192 -20.93 -4.35 6.77
CA THR A 192 -22.25 -4.94 7.01
C THR A 192 -22.73 -5.72 5.79
N MET A 193 -22.56 -5.17 4.58
CA MET A 193 -23.02 -5.80 3.36
C MET A 193 -22.30 -7.12 3.09
N VAL A 194 -20.97 -7.15 3.26
CA VAL A 194 -20.17 -8.38 3.11
C VAL A 194 -20.53 -9.43 4.16
N VAL A 195 -20.72 -9.02 5.42
CA VAL A 195 -21.12 -9.93 6.51
C VAL A 195 -22.51 -10.49 6.26
N MET A 196 -23.46 -9.65 5.82
CA MET A 196 -24.80 -10.08 5.45
C MET A 196 -24.78 -11.13 4.35
N GLU A 197 -24.08 -10.87 3.25
CA GLU A 197 -24.00 -11.80 2.12
C GLU A 197 -23.45 -13.16 2.55
N LYS A 198 -22.35 -13.17 3.30
CA LYS A 198 -21.76 -14.39 3.87
C LYS A 198 -22.72 -15.10 4.82
N LEU A 199 -23.43 -14.35 5.67
CA LEU A 199 -24.38 -14.92 6.63
C LEU A 199 -25.53 -15.62 5.93
N LEU A 200 -26.16 -14.96 4.96
CA LEU A 200 -27.28 -15.54 4.22
C LEU A 200 -26.85 -16.78 3.43
N SER A 201 -25.67 -16.75 2.80
CA SER A 201 -25.10 -17.92 2.12
C SER A 201 -24.88 -19.09 3.09
N ARG A 202 -24.41 -18.80 4.31
CA ARG A 202 -24.21 -19.85 5.32
C ARG A 202 -25.50 -20.40 5.90
N ILE A 203 -26.52 -19.56 6.09
CA ILE A 203 -27.84 -20.03 6.54
C ILE A 203 -28.38 -21.07 5.54
N GLU A 204 -28.19 -20.82 4.24
CA GLU A 204 -28.57 -21.76 3.19
C GLU A 204 -27.70 -23.04 3.20
N SER A 205 -26.37 -22.91 3.19
CA SER A 205 -25.46 -24.06 3.09
C SER A 205 -25.55 -25.00 4.29
N ASP A 206 -25.62 -24.41 5.49
CA ASP A 206 -25.58 -25.13 6.77
C ASP A 206 -27.00 -25.47 7.24
N ARG A 207 -28.03 -25.05 6.47
CA ARG A 207 -29.46 -25.16 6.83
C ARG A 207 -29.75 -24.67 8.24
N ALA A 208 -29.16 -23.53 8.58
CA ALA A 208 -29.23 -22.97 9.92
C ALA A 208 -30.67 -22.61 10.30
N GLN A 209 -31.13 -23.13 11.42
CA GLN A 209 -32.44 -22.81 11.99
C GLN A 209 -32.37 -21.62 12.94
N VAL A 210 -31.21 -21.42 13.58
CA VAL A 210 -31.00 -20.34 14.55
C VAL A 210 -29.67 -19.63 14.28
N VAL A 211 -29.70 -18.30 14.33
CA VAL A 211 -28.52 -17.44 14.24
C VAL A 211 -28.42 -16.61 15.51
N VAL A 212 -27.32 -16.75 16.23
CA VAL A 212 -27.03 -16.00 17.45
C VAL A 212 -26.07 -14.86 17.13
N ILE A 213 -26.56 -13.63 17.18
CA ILE A 213 -25.81 -12.41 16.90
C ILE A 213 -25.30 -11.84 18.22
N ASP A 214 -23.98 -11.79 18.42
CA ASP A 214 -23.39 -11.30 19.67
C ASP A 214 -22.82 -9.89 19.53
N VAL A 215 -23.46 -8.91 20.17
CA VAL A 215 -23.08 -7.49 20.11
C VAL A 215 -22.23 -7.02 21.30
N THR A 216 -21.64 -7.94 22.08
CA THR A 216 -20.76 -7.60 23.21
C THR A 216 -19.58 -6.70 22.82
N GLY A 217 -19.04 -6.90 21.61
CA GLY A 217 -17.90 -6.16 21.06
C GLY A 217 -18.24 -4.81 20.41
N VAL A 218 -19.51 -4.39 20.44
CA VAL A 218 -19.94 -3.09 19.93
C VAL A 218 -19.70 -2.02 20.99
N VAL A 219 -18.92 -0.97 20.64
CA VAL A 219 -18.52 0.09 21.58
C VAL A 219 -19.67 1.06 21.84
N ALA A 220 -20.37 1.47 20.78
CA ALA A 220 -21.54 2.34 20.84
C ALA A 220 -22.52 1.99 19.71
N ILE A 221 -23.81 2.16 19.96
CA ILE A 221 -24.85 2.03 18.93
C ILE A 221 -25.37 3.42 18.56
N ASP A 222 -25.27 3.75 17.28
CA ASP A 222 -25.89 4.91 16.65
C ASP A 222 -27.06 4.47 15.74
N SER A 223 -27.63 5.42 15.00
CA SER A 223 -28.72 5.15 14.06
C SER A 223 -28.30 4.25 12.89
N GLN A 224 -27.06 4.32 12.41
CA GLN A 224 -26.57 3.53 11.28
C GLN A 224 -26.34 2.06 11.67
N VAL A 225 -25.63 1.83 12.78
CA VAL A 225 -25.39 0.49 13.35
C VAL A 225 -26.71 -0.22 13.63
N SER A 226 -27.68 0.50 14.18
CA SER A 226 -29.01 -0.04 14.46
C SER A 226 -29.77 -0.43 13.20
N HIS A 227 -29.73 0.40 12.17
CA HIS A 227 -30.38 0.13 10.90
C HIS A 227 -29.85 -1.16 10.27
N HIS A 228 -28.52 -1.31 10.27
CA HIS A 228 -27.84 -2.50 9.77
C HIS A 228 -28.18 -3.77 10.57
N LEU A 229 -28.26 -3.69 11.90
CA LEU A 229 -28.71 -4.81 12.75
C LEU A 229 -30.15 -5.24 12.42
N ILE A 230 -31.07 -4.30 12.24
CA ILE A 230 -32.46 -4.63 11.89
C ILE A 230 -32.55 -5.28 10.51
N GLN A 231 -31.80 -4.76 9.53
CA GLN A 231 -31.74 -5.36 8.21
C GLN A 231 -31.26 -6.81 8.29
N MET A 232 -30.22 -7.10 9.09
CA MET A 232 -29.72 -8.46 9.31
C MET A 232 -30.78 -9.35 9.94
N ILE A 233 -31.41 -8.92 11.04
CA ILE A 233 -32.47 -9.68 11.71
C ILE A 233 -33.63 -10.01 10.76
N ARG A 234 -34.06 -9.03 9.95
CA ARG A 234 -35.13 -9.24 8.97
C ARG A 234 -34.73 -10.22 7.87
N ALA A 235 -33.51 -10.07 7.33
CA ALA A 235 -33.01 -10.96 6.29
C ALA A 235 -32.90 -12.42 6.79
N ILE A 236 -32.41 -12.63 8.01
CA ILE A 236 -32.38 -13.96 8.66
C ILE A 236 -33.78 -14.56 8.74
N GLY A 237 -34.77 -13.76 9.17
CA GLY A 237 -36.17 -14.19 9.24
C GLY A 237 -36.77 -14.55 7.88
N LEU A 238 -36.41 -13.83 6.82
CA LEU A 238 -36.82 -14.15 5.44
C LEU A 238 -36.23 -15.47 4.93
N MET A 239 -35.05 -15.87 5.43
CA MET A 239 -34.45 -17.17 5.14
C MET A 239 -35.07 -18.32 5.95
N GLY A 240 -36.07 -18.04 6.80
CA GLY A 240 -36.73 -19.05 7.65
C GLY A 240 -35.94 -19.43 8.90
N ALA A 241 -34.89 -18.68 9.23
CA ALA A 241 -34.10 -18.87 10.45
C ALA A 241 -34.54 -17.89 11.55
N THR A 242 -34.32 -18.26 12.81
CA THR A 242 -34.61 -17.41 13.98
C THR A 242 -33.36 -16.64 14.40
N ALA A 243 -33.46 -15.32 14.48
CA ALA A 243 -32.39 -14.48 15.01
C ALA A 243 -32.51 -14.31 16.55
N ILE A 244 -31.43 -14.57 17.27
CA ILE A 244 -31.29 -14.29 18.71
C ILE A 244 -30.17 -13.28 18.90
N LEU A 245 -30.46 -12.16 19.56
CA LEU A 245 -29.48 -11.10 19.83
C LEU A 245 -28.94 -11.22 21.25
N THR A 246 -27.61 -11.26 21.42
CA THR A 246 -26.94 -11.39 22.71
C THR A 246 -26.00 -10.24 23.00
N GLY A 247 -25.69 -10.00 24.28
CA GLY A 247 -24.67 -9.01 24.66
C GLY A 247 -25.14 -7.56 24.70
N ILE A 248 -26.45 -7.32 24.73
CA ILE A 248 -27.00 -5.95 24.87
C ILE A 248 -26.71 -5.42 26.27
N ARG A 249 -25.82 -4.44 26.35
CA ARG A 249 -25.53 -3.70 27.59
C ARG A 249 -26.59 -2.62 27.88
N PRO A 250 -26.75 -2.14 29.13
CA PRO A 250 -27.77 -1.15 29.48
C PRO A 250 -27.67 0.19 28.73
N ASP A 251 -26.47 0.64 28.41
CA ASP A 251 -26.18 1.80 27.56
C ASP A 251 -26.69 1.61 26.12
N ILE A 252 -26.46 0.43 25.55
CA ILE A 252 -26.94 0.04 24.22
C ILE A 252 -28.48 -0.02 24.18
N ALA A 253 -29.10 -0.65 25.18
CA ALA A 253 -30.55 -0.71 25.29
C ALA A 253 -31.18 0.69 25.36
N ARG A 254 -30.60 1.60 26.15
CA ARG A 254 -31.05 2.99 26.21
C ARG A 254 -30.93 3.68 24.85
N ALA A 255 -29.79 3.53 24.15
CA ALA A 255 -29.59 4.13 22.84
C ALA A 255 -30.65 3.67 21.81
N ILE A 256 -30.92 2.36 21.75
CA ILE A 256 -31.93 1.77 20.86
C ILE A 256 -33.33 2.35 21.16
N THR A 257 -33.69 2.44 22.46
CA THR A 257 -34.99 3.01 22.86
C THR A 257 -35.08 4.52 22.60
N SER A 258 -34.01 5.29 22.83
CA SER A 258 -34.01 6.74 22.61
C SER A 258 -34.09 7.14 21.15
N LEU A 259 -33.57 6.28 20.26
CA LEU A 259 -33.65 6.46 18.81
C LEU A 259 -34.99 5.97 18.25
N ASN A 260 -35.91 5.51 19.11
CA ASN A 260 -37.22 4.96 18.75
C ASN A 260 -37.14 3.85 17.69
N ILE A 261 -36.13 3.00 17.83
CA ILE A 261 -35.87 1.88 16.92
C ILE A 261 -36.71 0.69 17.35
N ASP A 262 -37.55 0.21 16.44
CA ASP A 262 -38.31 -1.03 16.63
C ASP A 262 -37.48 -2.23 16.13
N LEU A 263 -36.97 -3.02 17.06
CA LEU A 263 -36.29 -4.28 16.76
C LEU A 263 -37.28 -5.43 16.45
N GLY A 264 -38.58 -5.16 16.45
CA GLY A 264 -39.64 -6.13 16.18
C GLY A 264 -39.68 -7.25 17.21
N ALA A 265 -40.03 -8.46 16.77
CA ALA A 265 -40.09 -9.66 17.61
C ALA A 265 -38.71 -10.34 17.83
N VAL A 266 -37.60 -9.59 17.76
CA VAL A 266 -36.28 -10.19 17.98
C VAL A 266 -36.16 -10.68 19.42
N THR A 267 -35.69 -11.93 19.60
CA THR A 267 -35.46 -12.45 20.93
C THR A 267 -34.08 -12.02 21.43
N THR A 268 -34.03 -11.42 22.62
CA THR A 268 -32.77 -10.94 23.22
C THR A 268 -32.36 -11.76 24.43
N ARG A 269 -31.05 -11.95 24.65
CA ARG A 269 -30.47 -12.52 25.87
C ARG A 269 -29.27 -11.71 26.33
N SER A 270 -28.99 -11.72 27.63
CA SER A 270 -27.92 -10.92 28.21
C SER A 270 -26.52 -11.42 27.85
N THR A 271 -26.35 -12.74 27.65
CA THR A 271 -25.07 -13.36 27.33
C THR A 271 -25.19 -14.33 26.16
N LEU A 272 -24.07 -14.58 25.48
CA LEU A 272 -24.00 -15.60 24.42
C LEU A 272 -24.50 -16.96 24.93
N SER A 273 -24.06 -17.39 26.12
CA SER A 273 -24.48 -18.67 26.73
C SER A 273 -26.00 -18.80 26.89
N GLU A 274 -26.69 -17.75 27.35
CA GLU A 274 -28.16 -17.76 27.45
C GLU A 274 -28.84 -17.75 26.07
N GLY A 275 -28.23 -17.11 25.07
CA GLY A 275 -28.66 -17.20 23.67
C GLY A 275 -28.55 -18.63 23.12
N LEU A 276 -27.43 -19.31 23.39
CA LEU A 276 -27.23 -20.70 22.96
C LEU A 276 -28.20 -21.66 23.63
N LYS A 277 -28.43 -21.53 24.94
CA LYS A 277 -29.44 -22.34 25.66
C LYS A 277 -30.83 -22.17 25.03
N LEU A 278 -31.19 -20.95 24.62
CA LEU A 278 -32.44 -20.71 23.93
C LEU A 278 -32.47 -21.34 22.53
N ALA A 279 -31.39 -21.21 21.76
CA ALA A 279 -31.27 -21.83 20.43
C ALA A 279 -31.48 -23.35 20.53
N PHE A 280 -30.79 -24.01 21.45
CA PHE A 280 -30.93 -25.45 21.67
C PHE A 280 -32.35 -25.85 22.07
N ARG A 281 -32.99 -25.10 22.96
CA ARG A 281 -34.41 -25.36 23.32
C ARG A 281 -35.34 -25.24 22.12
N GLN A 282 -35.12 -24.28 21.22
CA GLN A 282 -35.93 -24.13 20.00
C GLN A 282 -35.74 -25.29 19.03
N MET A 283 -34.55 -25.90 19.03
CA MET A 283 -34.23 -27.07 18.25
C MET A 283 -34.64 -28.40 18.91
N GLY A 284 -35.26 -28.36 20.10
CA GLY A 284 -35.62 -29.56 20.86
C GLY A 284 -34.40 -30.28 21.47
N ILE A 285 -33.28 -29.58 21.64
CA ILE A 285 -32.03 -30.10 22.20
C ILE A 285 -31.97 -29.73 23.68
N GLU A 286 -31.87 -30.73 24.56
CA GLU A 286 -31.66 -30.53 25.99
C GLU A 286 -30.17 -30.47 26.31
N VAL A 287 -29.72 -29.35 26.88
CA VAL A 287 -28.38 -29.21 27.44
C VAL A 287 -28.44 -29.50 28.93
N SER A 288 -28.08 -30.71 29.31
CA SER A 288 -27.78 -31.05 30.70
C SER A 288 -26.36 -30.58 31.03
N GLY A 289 -26.18 -29.84 32.12
CA GLY A 289 -24.84 -29.65 32.68
C GLY A 289 -24.23 -31.02 33.00
N ALA A 290 -22.93 -31.19 32.76
CA ALA A 290 -22.21 -32.34 33.31
C ALA A 290 -22.32 -32.26 34.84
N GLY A 291 -23.27 -33.00 35.40
CA GLY A 291 -23.53 -33.02 36.84
C GLY A 291 -22.37 -33.67 37.58
N GLY A 292 -22.04 -33.09 38.72
CA GLY A 292 -21.43 -33.83 39.84
C GLY A 292 -22.46 -34.72 40.52
#